data_AF-A0A286T381-F1
#
_entry.id   AF-A0A286T381-F1
#
_cell.length_a   1.000
_cell.length_b   1.000
_cell.length_c   1.000
_cell.angle_alpha   90.00
_cell.angle_beta   90.00
_cell.angle_gamma   90.00
#
_symmetry.space_group_name_H-M   'P 1'
#
loop_
_entity.id
_entity.type
_entity.pdbx_description
1 polymer ?
#
loop_
_entity_poly.entity_id
_entity_poly.type
_entity_poly.pdbx_seq_one_letter_code
_entity_poly.pdbx_strand_id
1 'polypeptide(L)'
;GDTSYSTSGKDNNWAFSSIPSSEQADFGGIDGTLNATLAINHVTTTTSNTEQVGRIVIGQIHAEKNEPIRLYYHKLPGNDKGAIYFAHETSKSTGGDETWHNLLGNMVTSDGDLNNTSNPSDGIALDETFSYSIVVEGDKLITTISQNGSELAAKEVNMSNSGYDGADNYM
;
A
#
# COMPACT_ATOMS: atom_id res chain seq x y z
N GLY A 1 9.67 21.00 9.12
CA GLY A 1 8.52 20.77 10.01
C GLY A 1 8.76 21.49 11.32
N ASP A 2 7.73 21.57 12.15
CA ASP A 2 7.84 22.06 13.53
C ASP A 2 8.37 20.95 14.43
N THR A 3 9.52 21.16 15.07
CA THR A 3 10.23 20.13 15.85
C THR A 3 9.83 20.13 17.33
N SER A 4 8.85 20.94 17.75
CA SER A 4 8.30 20.83 19.10
C SER A 4 7.41 19.59 19.29
N TYR A 5 6.95 19.00 18.19
CA TYR A 5 6.14 17.80 18.17
C TYR A 5 7.01 16.54 18.07
N SER A 6 6.65 15.50 18.83
CA SER A 6 7.34 14.22 18.75
C SER A 6 7.05 13.56 17.40
N THR A 7 8.06 12.96 16.77
CA THR A 7 7.87 12.20 15.52
C THR A 7 6.78 11.13 15.66
N SER A 8 6.75 10.43 16.79
CA SER A 8 5.74 9.40 17.10
C SER A 8 4.55 9.93 17.92
N GLY A 9 4.42 11.24 18.13
CA GLY A 9 3.31 11.83 18.88
C GLY A 9 2.01 11.83 18.09
N LYS A 10 0.86 11.62 18.74
CA LYS A 10 -0.46 11.60 18.08
C LYS A 10 -0.72 12.88 17.27
N ASP A 11 -0.28 14.02 17.78
CA ASP A 11 -0.38 15.35 17.16
C ASP A 11 0.40 15.52 15.84
N ASN A 12 1.46 14.73 15.64
CA ASN A 12 2.23 14.68 14.39
C ASN A 12 1.75 13.57 13.43
N ASN A 13 0.80 12.76 13.87
CA ASN A 13 0.34 11.54 13.23
C ASN A 13 -1.19 11.59 13.03
N TRP A 14 -1.77 10.53 12.47
CA TRP A 14 -3.19 10.45 12.16
C TRP A 14 -3.77 9.09 12.55
N ALA A 15 -5.09 9.02 12.69
CA ALA A 15 -5.78 7.78 13.04
C ALA A 15 -7.01 7.57 12.16
N PHE A 16 -7.53 6.35 12.13
CA PHE A 16 -8.76 6.05 11.39
C PHE A 16 -9.96 6.63 12.11
N SER A 17 -11.00 7.04 11.38
CA SER A 17 -12.24 7.55 11.98
C SER A 17 -13.04 6.48 12.74
N SER A 18 -12.65 5.20 12.67
CA SER A 18 -13.23 4.09 13.43
C SER A 18 -12.76 4.03 14.90
N ILE A 19 -11.73 4.78 15.31
CA ILE A 19 -11.35 4.89 16.72
C ILE A 19 -12.41 5.64 17.54
N PRO A 20 -12.41 5.52 18.90
CA PRO A 20 -13.33 6.27 19.75
C PRO A 20 -13.27 7.79 19.49
N SER A 21 -14.43 8.40 19.24
CA SER A 21 -14.54 9.84 18.94
C SER A 21 -13.89 10.77 19.99
N SER A 22 -13.84 10.34 21.26
CA SER A 22 -13.17 11.08 22.34
C SER A 22 -11.66 11.18 22.18
N GLU A 23 -11.05 10.27 21.42
CA GLU A 23 -9.59 10.21 21.21
C GLU A 23 -9.17 10.85 19.88
N GLN A 24 -10.11 11.08 18.96
CA GLN A 24 -9.81 11.66 17.65
C GLN A 24 -9.21 13.07 17.74
N ALA A 25 -9.55 13.82 18.79
CA ALA A 25 -9.05 15.18 19.01
C ALA A 25 -7.54 15.23 19.36
N ASP A 26 -6.93 14.10 19.71
CA ASP A 26 -5.51 14.02 20.04
C ASP A 26 -4.62 13.92 18.79
N PHE A 27 -5.21 13.65 17.62
CA PHE A 27 -4.49 13.38 16.38
C PHE A 27 -4.36 14.61 15.48
N GLY A 28 -3.25 14.69 14.74
CA GLY A 28 -3.02 15.72 13.73
C GLY A 28 -3.93 15.59 12.50
N GLY A 29 -4.50 14.39 12.29
CA GLY A 29 -5.48 14.12 11.26
C GLY A 29 -6.34 12.89 11.56
N ILE A 30 -7.50 12.83 10.93
CA ILE A 30 -8.39 11.66 10.95
C ILE A 30 -8.63 11.24 9.52
N ASP A 31 -8.52 9.94 9.28
CA ASP A 31 -8.50 9.34 7.95
C ASP A 31 -7.36 9.90 7.07
N GLY A 32 -7.25 9.43 5.84
CA GLY A 32 -6.10 9.79 5.02
C GLY A 32 -6.28 9.54 3.54
N THR A 33 -5.62 10.37 2.74
CA THR A 33 -5.51 10.16 1.29
C THR A 33 -4.09 10.48 0.83
N LEU A 34 -3.44 9.50 0.23
CA LEU A 34 -2.17 9.66 -0.48
C LEU A 34 -2.42 9.54 -1.98
N ASN A 35 -2.13 10.61 -2.72
CA ASN A 35 -2.14 10.62 -4.18
C ASN A 35 -0.73 10.82 -4.71
N ALA A 36 -0.32 10.01 -5.67
CA ALA A 36 0.96 10.17 -6.36
C ALA A 36 0.80 9.94 -7.86
N THR A 37 1.54 10.72 -8.65
CA THR A 37 1.75 10.51 -10.07
C THR A 37 3.24 10.31 -10.30
N LEU A 38 3.63 9.18 -10.88
CA LEU A 38 5.03 8.81 -11.05
C LEU A 38 5.24 7.92 -12.27
N ALA A 39 6.50 7.67 -12.60
CA ALA A 39 6.93 6.62 -13.51
C ALA A 39 8.03 5.80 -12.82
N ILE A 40 8.02 4.49 -13.00
CA ILE A 40 9.12 3.64 -12.53
C ILE A 40 10.16 3.58 -13.63
N ASN A 41 11.34 4.17 -13.40
CA ASN A 41 12.38 4.23 -14.44
C ASN A 41 13.27 2.97 -14.46
N HIS A 42 13.45 2.34 -13.30
CA HIS A 42 14.31 1.16 -13.19
C HIS A 42 13.92 0.31 -11.98
N VAL A 43 14.15 -1.00 -12.08
CA VAL A 43 14.02 -1.96 -10.98
C VAL A 43 15.21 -2.92 -11.00
N THR A 44 15.46 -3.63 -9.90
CA THR A 44 16.55 -4.61 -9.85
C THR A 44 16.36 -5.72 -10.89
N THR A 45 17.44 -6.17 -11.51
CA THR A 45 17.41 -7.25 -12.54
C THR A 45 18.17 -8.50 -12.10
N THR A 46 18.77 -8.46 -10.91
CA THR A 46 19.55 -9.55 -10.31
C THR A 46 19.12 -9.76 -8.87
N THR A 47 19.16 -10.99 -8.39
CA THR A 47 18.76 -11.33 -7.02
C THR A 47 19.37 -12.66 -6.58
N SER A 48 19.43 -12.90 -5.27
CA SER A 48 19.57 -14.23 -4.67
C SER A 48 18.22 -14.90 -4.37
N ASN A 49 17.12 -14.13 -4.35
CA ASN A 49 15.75 -14.61 -4.19
C ASN A 49 14.90 -14.16 -5.40
N THR A 50 14.51 -15.11 -6.25
CA THR A 50 13.75 -14.87 -7.49
C THR A 50 12.40 -14.20 -7.28
N GLU A 51 11.83 -14.22 -6.08
CA GLU A 51 10.57 -13.55 -5.76
C GLU A 51 10.74 -12.04 -5.49
N GLN A 52 12.00 -11.58 -5.34
CA GLN A 52 12.32 -10.19 -5.02
C GLN A 52 12.88 -9.40 -6.22
N VAL A 53 13.26 -10.07 -7.30
CA VAL A 53 13.87 -9.37 -8.47
C VAL A 53 12.85 -8.46 -9.13
N GLY A 54 13.20 -7.20 -9.28
CA GLY A 54 12.35 -6.24 -9.99
C GLY A 54 11.16 -5.72 -9.18
N ARG A 55 11.10 -6.03 -7.88
CA ARG A 55 10.04 -5.61 -6.95
C ARG A 55 10.46 -4.36 -6.16
N ILE A 56 9.56 -3.39 -6.04
CA ILE A 56 9.76 -2.16 -5.27
C ILE A 56 8.45 -1.73 -4.60
N VAL A 57 8.53 -1.22 -3.37
CA VAL A 57 7.41 -0.54 -2.68
C VAL A 57 7.35 0.90 -3.16
N ILE A 58 6.19 1.35 -3.62
CA ILE A 58 5.97 2.68 -4.22
C ILE A 58 5.06 3.58 -3.39
N GLY A 59 4.41 3.03 -2.38
CA GLY A 59 3.53 3.73 -1.45
C GLY A 59 3.20 2.84 -0.25
N GLN A 60 2.99 3.45 0.92
CA GLN A 60 2.68 2.72 2.13
C GLN A 60 1.86 3.56 3.11
N ILE A 61 1.11 2.88 3.96
CA ILE A 61 0.69 3.39 5.26
C ILE A 61 1.41 2.53 6.28
N HIS A 62 2.04 3.16 7.28
CA HIS A 62 2.80 2.49 8.32
C HIS A 62 2.21 2.91 9.67
N ALA A 63 1.81 1.94 10.50
CA ALA A 63 1.37 2.19 11.87
C ALA A 63 2.54 2.03 12.86
N GLU A 64 2.28 1.95 14.16
CA GLU A 64 3.36 1.77 15.16
C GLU A 64 4.26 0.54 14.90
N LYS A 65 3.70 -0.56 14.37
CA LYS A 65 4.44 -1.84 14.20
C LYS A 65 4.27 -2.54 12.85
N ASN A 66 3.14 -2.33 12.18
CA ASN A 66 2.75 -3.09 10.99
C ASN A 66 2.23 -2.12 9.92
N GLU A 67 2.09 -2.61 8.69
CA GLU A 67 1.66 -1.77 7.57
C GLU A 67 0.24 -2.08 7.09
N PRO A 68 -0.75 -1.18 7.33
CA PRO A 68 -2.07 -1.29 6.71
C PRO A 68 -2.02 -1.47 5.20
N ILE A 69 -1.01 -0.90 4.52
CA ILE A 69 -0.76 -1.18 3.11
C ILE A 69 0.72 -1.00 2.76
N ARG A 70 1.23 -1.92 1.92
CA ARG A 70 2.44 -1.73 1.11
C ARG A 70 2.08 -1.97 -0.35
N LEU A 71 2.10 -0.91 -1.16
CA LEU A 71 1.82 -0.96 -2.60
C LEU A 71 3.10 -1.24 -3.37
N TYR A 72 3.10 -2.28 -4.20
CA TYR A 72 4.25 -2.74 -4.96
C TYR A 72 4.09 -2.49 -6.46
N TYR A 73 5.20 -2.18 -7.10
CA TYR A 73 5.42 -2.42 -8.52
C TYR A 73 6.40 -3.59 -8.66
N HIS A 74 6.12 -4.54 -9.56
CA HIS A 74 6.96 -5.72 -9.76
C HIS A 74 7.09 -6.05 -11.24
N LYS A 75 8.29 -5.85 -11.79
CA LYS A 75 8.61 -6.18 -13.18
C LYS A 75 9.75 -7.20 -13.24
N LEU A 76 9.43 -8.42 -13.61
CA LEU A 76 10.43 -9.48 -13.78
C LEU A 76 11.37 -9.19 -14.97
N PRO A 77 12.63 -9.66 -14.92
CA PRO A 77 13.54 -9.61 -16.07
C PRO A 77 12.92 -10.26 -17.32
N GLY A 78 13.04 -9.58 -18.46
CA GLY A 78 12.50 -10.06 -19.74
C GLY A 78 11.03 -9.71 -20.02
N ASN A 79 10.25 -9.32 -19.00
CA ASN A 79 8.92 -8.75 -19.24
C ASN A 79 9.03 -7.31 -19.76
N ASP A 80 8.08 -6.85 -20.56
CA ASP A 80 8.02 -5.45 -20.99
C ASP A 80 7.30 -4.56 -19.97
N LYS A 81 6.32 -5.14 -19.26
CA LYS A 81 5.48 -4.47 -18.26
C LYS A 81 5.64 -5.08 -16.87
N GLY A 82 5.41 -4.28 -15.85
CA GLY A 82 5.30 -4.68 -14.45
C GLY A 82 3.86 -4.81 -13.98
N ALA A 83 3.65 -5.71 -13.03
CA ALA A 83 2.41 -5.85 -12.28
C ALA A 83 2.36 -4.85 -11.12
N ILE A 84 1.15 -4.51 -10.68
CA ILE A 84 0.90 -3.69 -9.49
C ILE A 84 -0.03 -4.45 -8.56
N TYR A 85 0.36 -4.56 -7.31
CA TYR A 85 -0.38 -5.26 -6.26
C TYR A 85 0.01 -4.71 -4.90
N PHE A 86 -0.76 -5.00 -3.86
CA PHE A 86 -0.41 -4.58 -2.50
C PHE A 86 -0.60 -5.70 -1.48
N ALA A 87 0.14 -5.58 -0.38
CA ALA A 87 -0.09 -6.34 0.85
C ALA A 87 -0.85 -5.48 1.85
N HIS A 88 -1.82 -6.08 2.55
CA HIS A 88 -2.45 -5.55 3.75
C HIS A 88 -2.07 -6.44 4.93
N GLU A 89 -1.48 -5.86 5.97
CA GLU A 89 -1.12 -6.54 7.21
C GLU A 89 -2.00 -6.07 8.37
N THR A 90 -2.44 -7.00 9.22
CA THR A 90 -3.21 -6.67 10.44
C THR A 90 -2.31 -6.18 11.58
N SER A 91 -2.84 -5.42 12.55
CA SER A 91 -2.08 -4.75 13.61
C SER A 91 -1.55 -5.66 14.72
N LYS A 92 -1.59 -7.00 14.56
CA LYS A 92 -1.19 -7.93 15.62
C LYS A 92 0.27 -7.69 16.02
N SER A 93 0.53 -7.65 17.33
CA SER A 93 1.84 -7.31 17.89
C SER A 93 2.95 -8.33 17.62
N THR A 94 2.62 -9.50 17.06
CA THR A 94 3.53 -10.61 16.76
C THR A 94 3.87 -10.73 15.27
N GLY A 95 3.55 -9.72 14.47
CA GLY A 95 3.44 -9.82 13.01
C GLY A 95 2.00 -10.16 12.64
N GLY A 96 1.40 -9.31 11.80
CA GLY A 96 0.01 -9.47 11.37
C GLY A 96 -0.15 -10.62 10.39
N ASP A 97 -1.39 -11.10 10.25
CA ASP A 97 -1.75 -11.87 9.07
C ASP A 97 -1.68 -10.93 7.85
N GLU A 98 -0.97 -11.35 6.81
CA GLU A 98 -0.86 -10.62 5.54
C GLU A 98 -1.84 -11.17 4.51
N THR A 99 -2.46 -10.27 3.77
CA THR A 99 -3.26 -10.62 2.58
C THR A 99 -2.79 -9.81 1.38
N TRP A 100 -2.69 -10.47 0.23
CA TRP A 100 -2.15 -9.89 -0.98
C TRP A 100 -3.22 -9.73 -2.06
N HIS A 101 -3.23 -8.57 -2.72
CA HIS A 101 -4.29 -8.17 -3.65
C HIS A 101 -3.68 -7.63 -4.94
N ASN A 102 -3.96 -8.31 -6.06
CA ASN A 102 -3.56 -7.84 -7.38
C ASN A 102 -4.46 -6.68 -7.86
N LEU A 103 -3.86 -5.64 -8.44
CA LEU A 103 -4.55 -4.53 -9.10
C LEU A 103 -4.40 -4.63 -10.62
N LEU A 104 -3.15 -4.74 -11.11
CA LEU A 104 -2.83 -4.94 -12.52
C LEU A 104 -1.93 -6.17 -12.67
N GLY A 105 -2.28 -7.04 -13.60
CA GLY A 105 -1.75 -8.39 -13.68
C GLY A 105 -2.37 -9.32 -12.63
N ASN A 106 -1.82 -10.53 -12.52
CA ASN A 106 -2.24 -11.55 -11.54
C ASN A 106 -1.00 -12.27 -11.01
N MET A 107 -0.04 -11.49 -10.51
CA MET A 107 1.32 -11.95 -10.27
C MET A 107 1.46 -12.73 -8.96
N VAL A 108 0.67 -12.40 -7.93
CA VAL A 108 0.79 -13.03 -6.61
C VAL A 108 -0.48 -13.81 -6.21
N THR A 109 -0.32 -14.83 -5.36
CA THR A 109 -1.42 -15.48 -4.63
C THR A 109 -1.94 -14.59 -3.50
N SER A 110 -3.01 -15.00 -2.80
CA SER A 110 -3.49 -14.32 -1.59
C SER A 110 -2.47 -14.29 -0.46
N ASP A 111 -1.49 -15.20 -0.50
CA ASP A 111 -0.51 -15.44 0.56
C ASP A 111 0.84 -14.78 0.22
N GLY A 112 0.95 -14.15 -0.97
CA GLY A 112 2.12 -13.38 -1.40
C GLY A 112 3.10 -14.13 -2.29
N ASP A 113 2.89 -15.42 -2.52
CA ASP A 113 3.71 -16.24 -3.42
C ASP A 113 3.49 -15.85 -4.89
N LEU A 114 4.51 -16.07 -5.73
CA LEU A 114 4.36 -15.89 -7.17
C LEU A 114 3.34 -16.89 -7.77
N ASN A 115 2.40 -16.38 -8.55
CA ASN A 115 1.35 -17.13 -9.24
C ASN A 115 1.57 -17.13 -10.77
N ASN A 116 1.47 -15.97 -11.43
CA ASN A 116 1.69 -15.84 -12.88
C ASN A 116 2.84 -14.86 -13.17
N THR A 117 3.92 -15.39 -13.72
CA THR A 117 5.15 -14.62 -14.03
C THR A 117 5.22 -14.16 -15.49
N SER A 118 4.20 -14.46 -16.31
CA SER A 118 4.12 -14.00 -17.70
C SER A 118 4.02 -12.48 -17.77
N ASN A 119 4.43 -11.89 -18.90
CA ASN A 119 4.33 -10.45 -19.14
C ASN A 119 2.85 -9.99 -19.00
N PRO A 120 2.51 -9.15 -18.00
CA PRO A 120 1.13 -8.74 -17.75
C PRO A 120 0.66 -7.75 -18.83
N SER A 121 -0.34 -8.13 -19.62
CA SER A 121 -0.82 -7.30 -20.75
C SER A 121 -1.42 -5.98 -20.30
N ASP A 122 -2.05 -5.96 -19.13
CA ASP A 122 -2.64 -4.83 -18.43
C ASP A 122 -1.65 -4.11 -17.48
N GLY A 123 -0.39 -4.56 -17.41
CA GLY A 123 0.64 -3.92 -16.59
C GLY A 123 1.14 -2.58 -17.13
N ILE A 124 2.05 -1.97 -16.37
CA ILE A 124 2.68 -0.67 -16.64
C ILE A 124 4.14 -0.87 -17.02
N ALA A 125 4.61 -0.25 -18.11
CA ALA A 125 6.01 -0.32 -18.53
C ALA A 125 6.92 0.57 -17.67
N LEU A 126 8.23 0.37 -17.78
CA LEU A 126 9.18 1.35 -17.26
C LEU A 126 9.03 2.67 -18.03
N ASP A 127 9.33 3.80 -17.37
CA ASP A 127 9.19 5.17 -17.88
C ASP A 127 7.75 5.57 -18.26
N GLU A 128 6.77 4.69 -18.06
CA GLU A 128 5.36 4.96 -18.28
C GLU A 128 4.77 5.66 -17.04
N THR A 129 4.17 6.84 -17.25
CA THR A 129 3.55 7.59 -16.15
C THR A 129 2.19 7.00 -15.80
N PHE A 130 1.95 6.80 -14.51
CA PHE A 130 0.66 6.41 -13.95
C PHE A 130 0.43 7.15 -12.63
N SER A 131 -0.77 7.07 -12.10
CA SER A 131 -1.10 7.59 -10.77
C SER A 131 -1.68 6.49 -9.90
N TYR A 132 -1.46 6.61 -8.59
CA TYR A 132 -2.19 5.82 -7.60
C TYR A 132 -2.82 6.72 -6.54
N SER A 133 -3.91 6.24 -5.96
CA SER A 133 -4.49 6.77 -4.74
C SER A 133 -4.60 5.67 -3.70
N ILE A 134 -4.21 5.96 -2.46
CA ILE A 134 -4.47 5.15 -1.28
C ILE A 134 -5.35 5.99 -0.37
N VAL A 135 -6.58 5.55 -0.15
CA VAL A 135 -7.59 6.24 0.64
C VAL A 135 -7.98 5.36 1.82
N VAL A 136 -8.01 5.96 3.00
CA VAL A 136 -8.64 5.37 4.18
C VAL A 136 -9.84 6.20 4.59
N GLU A 137 -10.97 5.54 4.76
CA GLU A 137 -12.20 6.12 5.33
C GLU A 137 -12.74 5.16 6.41
N GLY A 138 -12.42 5.44 7.67
CA GLY A 138 -12.65 4.52 8.77
C GLY A 138 -11.93 3.20 8.53
N ASP A 139 -12.67 2.10 8.46
CA ASP A 139 -12.09 0.77 8.21
C ASP A 139 -11.96 0.41 6.72
N LYS A 140 -12.25 1.33 5.80
CA LYS A 140 -12.12 1.05 4.37
C LYS A 140 -10.76 1.49 3.85
N LEU A 141 -10.03 0.56 3.26
CA LEU A 141 -8.83 0.84 2.47
C LEU A 141 -9.18 0.73 0.99
N ILE A 142 -9.11 1.83 0.26
CA ILE A 142 -9.39 1.88 -1.18
C ILE A 142 -8.10 2.24 -1.90
N THR A 143 -7.64 1.36 -2.78
CA THR A 143 -6.46 1.59 -3.63
C THR A 143 -6.86 1.60 -5.08
N THR A 144 -6.48 2.65 -5.79
CA THR A 144 -6.83 2.86 -7.20
C THR A 144 -5.58 3.13 -8.01
N ILE A 145 -5.49 2.51 -9.19
CA ILE A 145 -4.50 2.81 -10.21
C ILE A 145 -5.20 3.50 -11.37
N SER A 146 -4.66 4.63 -11.82
CA SER A 146 -5.21 5.40 -12.92
C SER A 146 -4.13 5.88 -13.87
N GLN A 147 -4.51 6.14 -15.11
CA GLN A 147 -3.63 6.68 -16.13
C GLN A 147 -4.42 7.59 -17.06
N ASN A 148 -3.87 8.77 -17.39
CA ASN A 148 -4.52 9.75 -18.27
C ASN A 148 -5.95 10.12 -17.84
N GLY A 149 -6.21 10.14 -16.54
CA GLY A 149 -7.53 10.44 -15.96
C GLY A 149 -8.53 9.28 -15.98
N SER A 150 -8.15 8.11 -16.49
CA SER A 150 -8.97 6.90 -16.48
C SER A 150 -8.55 5.95 -15.37
N GLU A 151 -9.52 5.38 -14.65
CA GLU A 151 -9.28 4.27 -13.72
C GLU A 151 -8.91 3.01 -14.51
N LEU A 152 -7.80 2.38 -14.14
CA LEU A 152 -7.36 1.11 -14.70
C LEU A 152 -7.78 -0.06 -13.79
N ALA A 153 -7.66 0.12 -12.48
CA ALA A 153 -8.04 -0.86 -11.48
C ALA A 153 -8.32 -0.18 -10.14
N ALA A 154 -9.22 -0.77 -9.36
CA ALA A 154 -9.50 -0.39 -7.98
C ALA A 154 -9.72 -1.62 -7.11
N LYS A 155 -9.34 -1.52 -5.84
CA LYS A 155 -9.57 -2.55 -4.83
C LYS A 155 -9.94 -1.91 -3.51
N GLU A 156 -11.05 -2.37 -2.93
CA GLU A 156 -11.45 -2.07 -1.55
C GLU A 156 -11.15 -3.27 -0.65
N VAL A 157 -10.54 -3.00 0.51
CA VAL A 157 -10.32 -3.96 1.59
C VAL A 157 -11.01 -3.44 2.85
N ASN A 158 -11.82 -4.28 3.48
CA ASN A 158 -12.41 -4.00 4.78
C ASN A 158 -11.42 -4.37 5.90
N MET A 159 -10.99 -3.38 6.67
CA MET A 159 -10.04 -3.48 7.76
C MET A 159 -10.69 -3.54 9.15
N SER A 160 -12.02 -3.74 9.25
CA SER A 160 -12.74 -3.69 10.53
C SER A 160 -12.31 -4.77 11.53
N ASN A 161 -11.60 -5.81 11.08
CA ASN A 161 -11.04 -6.87 11.93
C ASN A 161 -9.50 -6.85 11.91
N SER A 162 -8.90 -5.77 11.43
CA SER A 162 -7.45 -5.63 11.29
C SER A 162 -6.80 -4.99 12.51
N GLY A 163 -7.59 -4.47 13.47
CA GLY A 163 -7.11 -3.96 14.76
C GLY A 163 -6.49 -2.55 14.70
N TYR A 164 -6.76 -1.80 13.63
CA TYR A 164 -6.36 -0.38 13.48
C TYR A 164 -7.42 0.60 14.03
N ASP A 165 -8.53 0.08 14.55
CA ASP A 165 -9.59 0.80 15.27
C ASP A 165 -9.22 1.13 16.73
N GLY A 166 -8.03 0.70 17.18
CA GLY A 166 -7.45 1.08 18.47
C GLY A 166 -6.59 2.34 18.36
N ALA A 167 -6.78 3.30 19.26
CA ALA A 167 -6.04 4.57 19.29
C ALA A 167 -4.53 4.45 19.62
N ASP A 168 -4.04 3.24 19.89
CA ASP A 168 -2.62 2.92 20.06
C ASP A 168 -1.97 2.38 18.76
N ASN A 169 -2.76 2.13 17.71
CA ASN A 169 -2.30 1.65 16.39
C ASN A 169 -2.51 2.72 15.31
N TYR A 170 -2.04 3.93 15.59
CA TYR A 170 -2.11 5.07 14.68
C TYR A 170 -0.94 5.12 13.70
N MET A 171 -1.01 6.05 12.74
CA MET A 171 -0.18 6.12 11.53
C MET A 171 0.60 7.42 11.44
#